data_AF-A0A6B3H8Y3-F1
#
_entry.id   AF-A0A6B3H8Y3-F1
#
_cell.length_a   1.000
_cell.length_b   1.000
_cell.length_c   1.000
_cell.angle_alpha   90.00
_cell.angle_beta   90.00
_cell.angle_gamma   90.00
#
_symmetry.space_group_name_H-M   'P 1'
#
loop_
_entity.id
_entity.type
_entity.pdbx_description
1 polymer ?
#
loop_
_entity_poly.entity_id
_entity_poly.type
_entity_poly.pdbx_seq_one_letter_code
_entity_poly.pdbx_strand_id
1 'polypeptide(L)'
;HAVDRKTMLATIRQNRGAATGQVFGPDTAGYDKALDTYYAHDPAKAKSLLKSAGYAKGFTLKLPRMSAIVNDALASSLSTDLKAVGITLKWEELDGSTALRKIFTDRAYPGMVMNMGQAADDWIVVNELVTPGTFNMFGTSDATVGKLLPQIQSGGEKQK
;
A
#
# COMPACT_ATOMS: atom_id res chain seq x y z
N HIS A 1 2.09 1.37 -10.72
CA HIS A 1 1.96 1.86 -12.11
C HIS A 1 0.84 2.88 -12.30
N ALA A 2 -0.40 2.69 -11.85
CA ALA A 2 -1.46 3.69 -12.07
C ALA A 2 -1.35 4.95 -11.20
N VAL A 3 -0.90 4.82 -9.95
CA VAL A 3 -0.88 5.92 -8.96
C VAL A 3 0.33 6.83 -9.15
N ASP A 4 0.12 8.14 -9.26
CA ASP A 4 1.17 9.15 -9.37
C ASP A 4 1.60 9.65 -7.99
N ARG A 5 2.46 8.85 -7.35
CA ARG A 5 3.02 9.14 -6.01
C ARG A 5 3.77 10.48 -5.97
N LYS A 6 4.40 10.91 -7.08
CA LYS A 6 5.18 12.15 -7.13
C LYS A 6 4.26 13.36 -7.08
N THR A 7 3.23 13.37 -7.92
CA THR A 7 2.23 14.45 -7.92
C THR A 7 1.46 14.49 -6.61
N MET A 8 1.10 13.34 -6.03
CA MET A 8 0.48 13.27 -4.71
C MET A 8 1.35 13.90 -3.60
N LEU A 9 2.65 13.56 -3.56
CA LEU A 9 3.59 14.13 -2.60
C LEU A 9 3.70 15.65 -2.75
N ALA A 10 3.80 16.14 -3.99
CA ALA A 10 3.91 17.57 -4.26
C ALA A 10 2.62 18.34 -3.90
N THR A 11 1.46 17.82 -4.29
CA THR A 11 0.19 18.56 -4.23
C THR A 11 -0.54 18.39 -2.90
N ILE A 12 -0.55 17.18 -2.34
CA ILE A 12 -1.31 16.86 -1.12
C ILE A 12 -0.43 17.02 0.12
N ARG A 13 0.83 16.60 0.03
CA ARG A 13 1.79 16.63 1.15
C ARG A 13 2.74 17.81 1.09
N GLN A 14 2.64 18.68 0.08
CA GLN A 14 3.48 19.88 -0.08
C GLN A 14 4.99 19.56 -0.01
N ASN A 15 5.40 18.47 -0.65
CA ASN A 15 6.77 17.93 -0.61
C ASN A 15 7.30 17.55 0.78
N ARG A 16 6.42 17.37 1.77
CA ARG A 16 6.81 16.87 3.10
C ARG A 16 6.84 15.34 3.09
N GLY A 17 8.04 14.78 3.02
CA GLY A 17 8.30 13.34 3.00
C GLY A 17 8.98 12.89 1.71
N ALA A 18 9.14 11.57 1.57
CA ALA A 18 9.74 10.93 0.39
C ALA A 18 8.75 9.92 -0.20
N ALA A 19 8.68 9.84 -1.52
CA ALA A 19 7.91 8.81 -2.20
C ALA A 19 8.73 7.53 -2.29
N THR A 20 8.35 6.50 -1.54
CA THR A 20 9.00 5.18 -1.57
C THR A 20 8.15 4.16 -2.33
N GLY A 21 8.79 3.09 -2.81
CA GLY A 21 8.15 1.95 -3.51
C GLY A 21 8.09 0.68 -2.66
N GLN A 22 8.43 0.78 -1.38
CA GLN A 22 8.64 -0.33 -0.46
C GLN A 22 8.15 0.02 0.94
N VAL A 23 8.07 -0.98 1.80
CA VAL A 23 7.59 -0.85 3.19
C VAL A 23 8.65 -0.30 4.15
N PHE A 24 9.94 -0.48 3.82
CA PHE A 24 11.06 0.01 4.61
C PHE A 24 11.25 1.52 4.42
N GLY A 25 11.46 2.20 5.54
CA GLY A 25 11.69 3.64 5.57
C GLY A 25 13.12 4.00 5.16
N PRO A 26 13.37 5.21 4.61
CA PRO A 26 14.71 5.61 4.17
C PRO A 26 15.82 5.54 5.24
N ASP A 27 15.44 5.51 6.52
CA ASP A 27 16.35 5.48 7.67
C ASP A 27 16.63 4.05 8.18
N THR A 28 16.03 3.02 7.57
CA THR A 28 16.21 1.62 7.99
C THR A 28 17.25 0.89 7.14
N ALA A 29 17.86 -0.18 7.64
CA ALA A 29 18.87 -0.92 6.89
C ALA A 29 18.25 -1.77 5.75
N GLY A 30 16.98 -2.13 5.87
CA GLY A 30 16.20 -2.83 4.85
C GLY A 30 15.76 -1.97 3.67
N TYR A 31 15.98 -0.66 3.71
CA TYR A 31 15.65 0.23 2.60
C TYR A 31 16.63 0.09 1.44
N ASP A 32 16.11 -0.26 0.27
CA ASP A 32 16.86 -0.26 -0.99
C ASP A 32 16.30 0.80 -1.94
N LYS A 33 17.05 1.89 -2.13
CA LYS A 33 16.68 2.99 -3.02
C LYS A 33 16.36 2.55 -4.45
N ALA A 34 16.93 1.46 -4.94
CA ALA A 34 16.64 0.95 -6.29
C ALA A 34 15.17 0.52 -6.44
N LEU A 35 14.53 0.05 -5.36
CA LEU A 35 13.15 -0.45 -5.37
C LEU A 35 12.10 0.67 -5.46
N ASP A 36 12.44 1.92 -5.17
CA ASP A 36 11.46 3.02 -5.17
C ASP A 36 10.82 3.27 -6.54
N THR A 37 11.57 2.94 -7.59
CA THR A 37 11.15 3.07 -8.99
C THR A 37 10.54 1.79 -9.58
N TYR A 38 10.55 0.66 -8.85
CA TYR A 38 10.10 -0.63 -9.37
C TYR A 38 8.65 -0.56 -9.89
N TYR A 39 7.77 0.13 -9.16
CA TYR A 39 6.39 0.44 -9.57
C TYR A 39 6.21 1.90 -9.99
N ALA A 40 7.11 2.42 -10.82
CA ALA A 40 7.00 3.78 -11.38
C ALA A 40 5.61 4.06 -12.00
N HIS A 41 5.22 5.33 -12.00
CA HIS A 41 3.96 5.77 -12.61
C HIS A 41 4.03 5.58 -14.14
N ASP A 42 3.20 4.69 -14.64
CA ASP A 42 3.07 4.32 -16.04
C ASP A 42 1.64 3.81 -16.30
N PRO A 43 0.71 4.72 -16.64
CA PRO A 43 -0.67 4.37 -16.94
C PRO A 43 -0.81 3.42 -18.13
N ALA A 44 0.11 3.43 -19.09
CA ALA A 44 0.06 2.54 -20.25
C ALA A 44 0.36 1.10 -19.84
N LYS A 45 1.41 0.89 -19.03
CA LYS A 45 1.73 -0.42 -18.44
C LYS A 45 0.60 -0.91 -17.53
N ALA A 46 0.00 -0.02 -16.73
CA ALA A 46 -1.16 -0.39 -15.90
C ALA A 46 -2.34 -0.89 -16.76
N LYS A 47 -2.70 -0.18 -17.84
CA LYS A 47 -3.75 -0.63 -18.79
C LYS A 47 -3.39 -1.97 -19.43
N SER A 48 -2.14 -2.16 -19.82
CA SER A 48 -1.68 -3.43 -20.39
C SER A 48 -1.84 -4.59 -19.41
N LEU A 49 -1.47 -4.41 -18.14
CA LEU A 49 -1.63 -5.42 -17.09
C LEU A 49 -3.11 -5.75 -16.84
N LEU A 50 -3.98 -4.72 -16.80
CA LEU A 50 -5.43 -4.92 -16.67
C LEU A 50 -6.00 -5.72 -17.83
N LYS A 51 -5.57 -5.43 -19.07
CA LYS A 51 -5.98 -6.19 -20.25
C LYS A 51 -5.52 -7.65 -20.15
N SER A 52 -4.26 -7.90 -19.81
CA SER A 52 -3.72 -9.26 -19.64
C SER A 52 -4.43 -10.05 -18.54
N ALA A 53 -4.93 -9.36 -17.51
CA ALA A 53 -5.73 -9.95 -16.43
C ALA A 53 -7.22 -10.14 -16.78
N GLY A 54 -7.65 -9.83 -18.01
CA GLY A 54 -9.05 -9.98 -18.45
C GLY A 54 -9.96 -8.77 -18.15
N TYR A 55 -9.42 -7.69 -17.58
CA TYR A 55 -10.15 -6.48 -17.20
C TYR A 55 -9.93 -5.33 -18.20
N ALA A 56 -9.88 -5.62 -19.50
CA ALA A 56 -9.64 -4.61 -20.54
C ALA A 56 -10.69 -3.48 -20.55
N LYS A 57 -11.92 -3.77 -20.11
CA LYS A 57 -13.03 -2.81 -19.96
C LYS A 57 -13.04 -2.11 -18.59
N GLY A 58 -12.08 -2.42 -17.73
CA GLY A 58 -12.05 -1.94 -16.36
C GLY A 58 -13.01 -2.67 -15.43
N PHE A 59 -13.13 -2.16 -14.21
CA PHE A 59 -14.05 -2.63 -13.18
C PHE A 59 -14.30 -1.55 -12.14
N THR A 60 -15.26 -1.78 -11.25
CA THR A 60 -15.48 -0.91 -10.07
C THR A 60 -14.75 -1.49 -8.87
N LEU A 61 -13.87 -0.71 -8.26
CA LEU A 61 -13.20 -1.01 -7.01
C LEU A 61 -13.89 -0.25 -5.88
N LYS A 62 -14.47 -0.98 -4.92
CA LYS A 62 -15.11 -0.37 -3.74
C LYS A 62 -14.14 -0.43 -2.56
N LEU A 63 -13.75 0.73 -2.03
CA LEU A 63 -12.84 0.82 -0.88
C LEU A 63 -13.50 1.58 0.28
N PRO A 64 -13.15 1.26 1.53
CA PRO A 64 -13.58 2.02 2.69
C PRO A 64 -12.83 3.36 2.71
N ARG A 65 -13.52 4.40 3.14
CA ARG A 65 -12.96 5.73 3.33
C ARG A 65 -13.19 6.17 4.77
N MET A 66 -12.08 6.45 5.45
CA MET A 66 -12.09 7.12 6.75
C MET A 66 -11.44 8.48 6.53
N SER A 67 -12.18 9.57 6.72
CA SER A 67 -11.71 10.93 6.43
C SER A 67 -10.42 11.32 7.18
N ALA A 68 -10.20 10.74 8.37
CA ALA A 68 -8.99 10.91 9.16
C ALA A 68 -7.71 10.38 8.47
N ILE A 69 -7.83 9.40 7.57
CA ILE A 69 -6.71 8.84 6.79
C ILE A 69 -6.75 9.34 5.34
N VAL A 70 -7.94 9.28 4.73
CA VAL A 70 -8.18 9.61 3.33
C VAL A 70 -9.01 10.89 3.24
N ASN A 71 -8.30 12.02 3.32
CA ASN A 71 -8.89 13.33 3.09
C ASN A 71 -9.37 13.50 1.63
N ASP A 72 -10.14 14.56 1.35
CA ASP A 72 -10.75 14.77 0.02
C ASP A 72 -9.72 14.84 -1.11
N ALA A 73 -8.57 15.47 -0.86
CA ALA A 73 -7.51 15.59 -1.85
C ALA A 73 -6.92 14.22 -2.22
N LEU A 74 -6.66 13.36 -1.22
CA LEU A 74 -6.17 12.00 -1.42
C LEU A 74 -7.21 11.12 -2.13
N ALA A 75 -8.48 11.19 -1.68
CA ALA A 75 -9.58 10.47 -2.31
C ALA A 75 -9.71 10.83 -3.80
N SER A 76 -9.67 12.13 -4.12
CA SER A 76 -9.79 12.64 -5.49
C SER A 76 -8.60 12.24 -6.36
N SER A 77 -7.37 12.34 -5.85
CA SER A 77 -6.16 11.96 -6.58
C SER A 77 -6.18 10.47 -6.95
N LEU A 78 -6.45 9.59 -5.98
CA LEU A 78 -6.54 8.15 -6.24
C LEU A 78 -7.68 7.81 -7.21
N SER A 79 -8.82 8.49 -7.09
CA SER A 79 -9.95 8.26 -8.00
C SER A 79 -9.61 8.67 -9.43
N THR A 80 -8.90 9.79 -9.59
CA THR A 80 -8.45 10.30 -10.90
C THR A 80 -7.45 9.34 -11.55
N ASP A 81 -6.42 8.94 -10.81
CA ASP A 81 -5.36 8.05 -11.30
C ASP A 81 -5.89 6.68 -11.71
N LEU A 82 -6.75 6.09 -10.88
CA LEU A 82 -7.36 4.78 -11.17
C LEU A 82 -8.35 4.88 -12.33
N LYS A 83 -9.13 5.96 -12.41
CA LYS A 83 -10.05 6.19 -13.54
C LYS A 83 -9.30 6.32 -14.86
N ALA A 84 -8.13 6.95 -14.86
CA ALA A 84 -7.29 7.10 -16.07
C ALA A 84 -6.87 5.75 -16.68
N VAL A 85 -6.85 4.67 -15.89
CA VAL A 85 -6.54 3.30 -16.34
C VAL A 85 -7.77 2.40 -16.46
N GLY A 86 -8.98 2.93 -16.26
CA GLY A 86 -10.25 2.21 -16.41
C GLY A 86 -10.82 1.62 -15.11
N ILE A 87 -10.21 1.89 -13.95
CA ILE A 87 -10.74 1.44 -12.66
C ILE A 87 -11.62 2.55 -12.06
N THR A 88 -12.91 2.25 -11.84
CA THR A 88 -13.81 3.19 -11.16
C THR A 88 -13.72 2.98 -9.67
N LEU A 89 -13.12 3.92 -8.96
CA LEU A 89 -13.04 3.88 -7.50
C LEU A 89 -14.35 4.39 -6.86
N LYS A 90 -14.95 3.58 -6.00
CA LYS A 90 -16.11 3.96 -5.18
C LYS A 90 -15.70 3.94 -3.70
N TRP A 91 -15.74 5.10 -3.07
CA TRP A 91 -15.52 5.23 -1.64
C TRP A 91 -16.81 4.94 -0.86
N GLU A 92 -16.72 4.09 0.16
CA GLU A 92 -17.74 3.97 1.21
C GLU A 92 -17.23 4.70 2.45
N GLU A 93 -17.85 5.81 2.81
CA GLU A 93 -17.54 6.54 4.04
C GLU A 93 -17.91 5.70 5.25
N LEU A 94 -16.96 5.53 6.18
CA LEU A 94 -17.14 4.81 7.43
C LEU A 94 -16.76 5.70 8.61
N ASP A 95 -17.57 5.65 9.66
CA ASP A 95 -17.27 6.23 10.96
C ASP A 95 -16.51 5.23 11.84
N GLY A 96 -15.76 5.75 12.83
CA GLY A 96 -14.66 5.03 13.46
C GLY A 96 -14.99 3.65 14.03
N SER A 97 -16.08 3.51 14.79
CA SER A 97 -16.46 2.24 15.43
C SER A 97 -16.93 1.19 14.42
N THR A 98 -17.66 1.60 13.37
CA THR A 98 -18.16 0.70 12.34
C THR A 98 -17.08 0.32 11.33
N ALA A 99 -16.11 1.23 11.10
CA ALA A 99 -15.00 1.03 10.17
C ALA A 99 -14.14 -0.19 10.56
N LEU A 100 -13.68 -0.25 11.81
CA LEU A 100 -12.79 -1.32 12.26
C LEU A 100 -13.41 -2.70 12.10
N ARG A 101 -14.68 -2.85 12.49
CA ARG A 101 -15.41 -4.12 12.35
C ARG A 101 -15.55 -4.51 10.87
N LYS A 102 -16.06 -3.61 10.01
CA LYS A 102 -16.26 -3.93 8.60
C LYS A 102 -14.96 -4.26 7.87
N ILE A 103 -13.88 -3.59 8.22
CA ILE A 103 -12.57 -3.73 7.58
C ILE A 103 -11.86 -4.99 8.08
N PHE A 104 -11.65 -5.12 9.39
CA PHE A 104 -10.80 -6.16 9.97
C PHE A 104 -11.54 -7.43 10.37
N THR A 105 -12.80 -7.33 10.78
CA THR A 105 -13.61 -8.49 11.19
C THR A 105 -14.37 -9.05 10.01
N ASP A 106 -15.23 -8.22 9.38
CA ASP A 106 -16.13 -8.69 8.31
C ASP A 106 -15.40 -8.81 6.96
N ARG A 107 -14.19 -8.21 6.83
CA ARG A 107 -13.37 -8.19 5.61
C ARG A 107 -14.18 -7.79 4.38
N ALA A 108 -15.05 -6.79 4.55
CA ALA A 108 -16.07 -6.41 3.58
C ALA A 108 -15.51 -5.73 2.31
N TYR A 109 -14.20 -5.45 2.26
CA TYR A 109 -13.57 -4.72 1.17
C TYR A 109 -12.32 -5.45 0.65
N PRO A 110 -12.03 -5.36 -0.66
CA PRO A 110 -10.85 -5.97 -1.29
C PRO A 110 -9.53 -5.23 -0.97
N GLY A 111 -9.58 -4.10 -0.27
CA GLY A 111 -8.41 -3.34 0.13
C GLY A 111 -8.79 -2.09 0.94
N MET A 112 -7.78 -1.34 1.39
CA MET A 112 -7.93 -0.10 2.13
C MET A 112 -6.69 0.79 1.98
N VAL A 113 -6.82 2.07 2.32
CA VAL A 113 -5.68 2.98 2.50
C VAL A 113 -5.40 3.11 3.98
N MET A 114 -4.13 2.98 4.37
CA MET A 114 -3.67 3.08 5.75
C MET A 114 -2.55 4.11 5.88
N ASN A 115 -2.49 4.75 7.04
CA ASN A 115 -1.26 5.38 7.50
C ASN A 115 -0.60 4.38 8.46
N MET A 116 0.65 4.04 8.19
CA MET A 116 1.40 3.07 8.98
C MET A 116 2.56 3.76 9.70
N GLY A 117 2.88 3.28 10.90
CA GLY A 117 4.08 3.72 11.58
C GLY A 117 5.31 3.27 10.79
N GLN A 118 6.35 4.11 10.78
CA GLN A 118 7.63 3.74 10.19
C GLN A 118 8.61 3.49 11.33
N ALA A 119 8.79 2.22 11.70
CA ALA A 119 9.78 1.83 12.69
C ALA A 119 11.19 1.94 12.11
N ALA A 120 12.17 2.30 12.95
CA ALA A 120 13.58 2.32 12.58
C ALA A 120 14.20 0.91 12.52
N ASP A 121 13.57 -0.05 13.19
CA ASP A 121 13.98 -1.44 13.24
C ASP A 121 13.27 -2.25 12.15
N ASP A 122 14.04 -2.89 11.26
CA ASP A 122 13.53 -3.65 10.13
C ASP A 122 12.67 -4.85 10.56
N TRP A 123 13.00 -5.49 11.69
CA TRP A 123 12.22 -6.62 12.19
C TRP A 123 10.83 -6.16 12.65
N ILE A 124 10.71 -4.97 13.24
CA ILE A 124 9.39 -4.42 13.60
C ILE A 124 8.55 -4.21 12.33
N VAL A 125 9.12 -3.64 11.26
CA VAL A 125 8.43 -3.45 9.97
C VAL A 125 7.96 -4.80 9.40
N VAL A 126 8.84 -5.80 9.37
CA VAL A 126 8.54 -7.14 8.85
C VAL A 126 7.49 -7.86 9.70
N ASN A 127 7.59 -7.78 11.02
CA ASN A 127 6.64 -8.40 11.93
C ASN A 127 5.26 -7.72 11.90
N GLU A 128 5.18 -6.45 11.53
CA GLU A 128 3.90 -5.75 11.40
C GLU A 128 3.22 -6.05 10.07
N LEU A 129 3.98 -6.12 8.97
CA LEU A 129 3.46 -6.09 7.60
C LEU A 129 3.53 -7.41 6.84
N VAL A 130 4.47 -8.28 7.18
CA VAL A 130 4.78 -9.49 6.40
C VAL A 130 4.32 -10.74 7.13
N THR A 131 4.53 -10.83 8.44
CA THR A 131 4.07 -11.99 9.22
C THR A 131 2.54 -11.98 9.34
N PRO A 132 1.89 -13.15 9.49
CA PRO A 132 0.44 -13.20 9.69
C PRO A 132 0.01 -12.36 10.91
N GLY A 133 -0.90 -11.42 10.70
CA GLY A 133 -1.30 -10.46 11.73
C GLY A 133 -2.35 -9.47 11.23
N THR A 134 -2.54 -8.37 11.98
CA THR A 134 -3.57 -7.36 11.69
C THR A 134 -3.42 -6.74 10.31
N PHE A 135 -2.19 -6.44 9.87
CA PHE A 135 -1.93 -5.77 8.60
C PHE A 135 -1.61 -6.73 7.44
N ASN A 136 -1.26 -7.99 7.75
CA ASN A 136 -1.32 -9.10 6.80
C ASN A 136 -2.56 -9.95 7.04
N MET A 137 -3.74 -9.33 6.96
CA MET A 137 -5.00 -9.99 7.33
C MET A 137 -5.37 -11.20 6.47
N PHE A 138 -4.86 -11.25 5.25
CA PHE A 138 -5.04 -12.38 4.33
C PHE A 138 -3.99 -13.47 4.52
N GLY A 139 -3.00 -13.27 5.40
CA GLY A 139 -1.89 -14.21 5.61
C GLY A 139 -1.09 -14.45 4.34
N THR A 140 -1.00 -13.44 3.46
CA THR A 140 -0.29 -13.56 2.19
C THR A 140 1.19 -13.78 2.46
N SER A 141 1.72 -14.86 1.91
CA SER A 141 3.12 -15.25 2.01
C SER A 141 3.45 -16.19 0.84
N ASP A 142 4.74 -16.39 0.58
CA ASP A 142 5.23 -17.34 -0.41
C ASP A 142 6.47 -18.10 0.12
N ALA A 143 6.95 -19.07 -0.66
CA ALA A 143 8.10 -19.89 -0.28
C ALA A 143 9.39 -19.07 -0.09
N THR A 144 9.55 -17.97 -0.84
CA THR A 144 10.70 -17.07 -0.73
C THR A 144 10.63 -16.29 0.57
N VAL A 145 9.47 -15.70 0.89
CA VAL A 145 9.24 -14.97 2.15
C VAL A 145 9.44 -15.91 3.34
N GLY A 146 8.86 -17.11 3.32
CA GLY A 146 9.02 -18.10 4.38
C GLY A 146 10.48 -18.52 4.63
N LYS A 147 11.31 -18.56 3.59
CA LYS A 147 12.73 -18.88 3.69
C LYS A 147 13.57 -17.72 4.24
N LEU A 148 13.26 -16.49 3.85
CA LEU A 148 14.05 -15.31 4.23
C LEU A 148 13.66 -14.73 5.59
N LEU A 149 12.40 -14.89 6.00
CA LEU A 149 11.88 -14.32 7.25
C LEU A 149 12.71 -14.71 8.51
N PRO A 150 13.12 -15.98 8.71
CA PRO A 150 13.96 -16.35 9.85
C PRO A 150 15.37 -15.71 9.81
N GLN A 151 15.87 -15.37 8.62
CA GLN A 151 17.19 -14.75 8.47
C GLN A 151 17.18 -13.29 8.93
N ILE A 152 16.08 -12.58 8.68
CA ILE A 152 15.90 -11.21 9.18
C ILE A 152 15.77 -11.22 10.71
N GLN A 153 14.99 -12.18 11.25
CA GLN A 153 14.80 -12.33 12.69
C GLN A 153 16.11 -12.62 13.44
N SER A 154 16.97 -13.48 12.88
CA SER A 154 18.25 -13.88 13.49
C SER A 154 19.44 -12.98 13.11
N GLY A 155 19.31 -12.21 12.03
CA GLY A 155 20.36 -11.29 11.55
C GLY A 155 20.47 -10.00 12.37
N GLY A 156 19.38 -9.54 13.01
CA GLY A 156 19.36 -8.34 13.83
C GLY A 156 20.25 -8.39 15.09
N GLU A 157 20.62 -9.59 15.56
CA GLU A 157 21.55 -9.75 16.70
C GLU A 157 23.02 -9.51 16.34
N LYS A 158 23.39 -9.56 15.05
CA LYS A 158 24.80 -9.43 14.61
C LYS A 158 25.20 -8.02 14.16
N GLN A 159 24.32 -7.03 14.30
CA GLN A 159 24.57 -5.63 13.91
C GLN A 159 24.53 -4.66 15.09
N LYS A 160 24.86 -5.12 16.31
CA LYS A 160 25.16 -4.24 17.44
C LYS A 160 26.66 -4.20 17.73
#